data_AF-A0A7C9VEI3-F1
#
_entry.id   AF-A0A7C9VEI3-F1
#
_cell.length_a   1.000
_cell.length_b   1.000
_cell.length_c   1.000
_cell.angle_alpha   90.00
_cell.angle_beta   90.00
_cell.angle_gamma   90.00
#
_symmetry.space_group_name_H-M   'P 1'
#
loop_
_entity.id
_entity.type
_entity.pdbx_description
1 polymer ?
#
loop_
_entity_poly.entity_id
_entity_poly.type
_entity_poly.pdbx_seq_one_letter_code
_entity_poly.pdbx_strand_id
1 'polypeptide(L)' 'MTPSTPETKAERAAKCRAKVRHVSAAAAKAAGLRRVQLGHADALWVYHCNVCFGWHLTKRNRGFEFAVHDPNPFATIVK' A
#
# COMPACT_ATOMS: atom_id res chain seq x y z
N MET A 1 -3.33 -21.28 17.44
CA MET A 1 -2.92 -19.96 16.90
C MET A 1 -1.57 -19.62 17.50
N THR A 2 -0.48 -19.79 16.76
CA THR A 2 0.87 -19.45 17.24
C THR A 2 1.00 -17.93 17.36
N PRO A 3 1.42 -17.36 18.50
CA PRO A 3 1.69 -15.93 18.59
C PRO A 3 2.84 -15.62 17.62
N SER A 4 2.59 -14.75 16.65
CA SER A 4 3.62 -14.31 15.72
C SER A 4 4.66 -13.51 16.50
N THR A 5 5.91 -13.97 16.52
CA THR A 5 7.04 -13.25 17.12
C THR A 5 7.03 -11.79 16.61
N PRO A 6 7.18 -10.79 17.49
CA PRO A 6 7.17 -9.40 17.06
C PRO A 6 8.33 -9.15 16.08
N GLU A 7 8.01 -8.61 14.90
CA GLU A 7 9.01 -8.31 13.87
C GLU A 7 10.10 -7.39 14.43
N THR A 8 11.36 -7.77 14.28
CA THR A 8 12.50 -6.95 14.67
C THR A 8 12.55 -5.65 13.83
N LYS A 9 13.25 -4.64 14.34
CA LYS A 9 13.48 -3.38 13.61
C LYS A 9 14.21 -3.62 12.29
N ALA A 10 15.15 -4.57 12.25
CA ALA A 10 15.91 -4.95 11.06
C ALA A 10 15.02 -5.57 9.98
N GLU A 11 14.13 -6.50 10.35
CA GLU A 11 13.17 -7.10 9.41
C GLU A 11 12.19 -6.06 8.86
N ARG A 12 11.72 -5.14 9.71
CA ARG A 12 10.87 -4.02 9.25
C ARG A 12 11.61 -3.10 8.29
N ALA A 13 12.89 -2.83 8.51
CA ALA A 13 13.71 -2.04 7.59
C ALA A 13 13.96 -2.76 6.25
N ALA A 14 14.23 -4.07 6.26
CA ALA A 14 14.39 -4.86 5.05
C ALA A 14 13.09 -4.88 4.21
N LYS A 15 11.95 -5.15 4.86
CA LYS A 15 10.62 -5.08 4.23
C LYS A 15 10.28 -3.69 3.71
N CYS A 16 10.79 -2.63 4.35
CA CYS A 16 10.64 -1.27 3.88
C CYS A 16 11.45 -1.00 2.61
N ARG A 17 12.72 -1.44 2.57
CA ARG A 17 13.61 -1.27 1.39
C ARG A 17 13.10 -1.99 0.14
N ALA A 18 12.41 -3.11 0.33
CA ALA A 18 11.79 -3.86 -0.77
C ALA A 18 10.56 -3.16 -1.39
N LYS A 19 10.03 -2.10 -0.77
CA LYS A 19 8.84 -1.39 -1.24
C LYS A 19 9.22 -0.08 -1.93
N VAL A 20 8.43 0.28 -2.93
CA VAL A 20 8.53 1.60 -3.57
C VAL A 20 8.22 2.68 -2.53
N ARG A 21 9.18 3.59 -2.32
CA ARG A 21 9.04 4.77 -1.46
C ARG A 21 8.58 5.95 -2.29
N HIS A 22 7.54 6.64 -1.83
CA HIS A 22 7.06 7.88 -2.42
C HIS A 22 7.42 9.07 -1.51
N VAL A 23 7.72 10.19 -2.14
CA VAL A 23 8.13 11.45 -1.48
C VAL A 23 6.97 12.17 -0.78
N SER A 24 5.73 11.90 -1.18
CA SER A 24 4.52 12.52 -0.61
C SER A 24 3.33 11.56 -0.65
N ALA A 25 2.34 11.83 0.20
CA ALA A 25 1.06 11.09 0.20
C ALA A 25 0.35 11.19 -1.15
N ALA A 26 0.38 12.36 -1.78
CA ALA A 26 -0.21 12.59 -3.10
C ALA A 26 0.45 11.73 -4.19
N ALA A 27 1.79 11.65 -4.19
CA ALA A 27 2.53 10.81 -5.14
C ALA A 27 2.24 9.31 -4.92
N ALA A 28 2.13 8.88 -3.66
CA ALA A 28 1.71 7.51 -3.34
C ALA A 28 0.29 7.23 -3.82
N LYS A 29 -0.65 8.16 -3.60
CA LYS A 29 -2.05 8.04 -4.03
C LYS A 29 -2.17 7.92 -5.54
N ALA A 30 -1.49 8.78 -6.29
CA ALA A 30 -1.48 8.73 -7.75
C ALA A 30 -0.90 7.40 -8.28
N ALA A 31 0.20 6.92 -7.66
CA ALA A 31 0.77 5.62 -8.00
C ALA A 31 -0.17 4.45 -7.64
N GLY A 32 -0.89 4.55 -6.52
CA GLY A 32 -1.92 3.61 -6.11
C GLY A 32 -3.06 3.55 -7.11
N LEU A 33 -3.56 4.71 -7.56
CA LEU A 33 -4.68 4.84 -8.50
C LEU A 33 -4.32 4.16 -9.81
N ARG A 34 -3.14 4.47 -10.34
CA ARG A 34 -2.64 3.84 -11.56
C ARG A 34 -2.53 2.32 -11.43
N ARG A 35 -2.08 1.79 -10.30
CA ARG A 35 -1.97 0.34 -10.09
C ARG A 35 -3.33 -0.35 -10.02
N VAL A 36 -4.31 0.31 -9.42
CA VAL A 36 -5.69 -0.17 -9.33
C VAL A 36 -6.34 -0.16 -10.71
N GLN A 37 -6.19 0.93 -11.48
CA GLN A 37 -6.67 1.04 -12.86
C GLN A 37 -6.04 0.00 -13.82
N LEU A 38 -4.79 -0.39 -13.56
CA LEU A 38 -4.11 -1.44 -14.32
C LEU A 38 -4.49 -2.87 -13.88
N GLY A 39 -5.41 -3.03 -12.91
CA GLY A 39 -5.86 -4.32 -12.43
C GLY A 39 -4.85 -5.06 -11.54
N HIS A 40 -3.83 -4.39 -10.99
CA HIS A 40 -2.86 -5.03 -10.11
C HIS A 40 -3.39 -5.25 -8.66
N ALA A 41 -4.47 -4.56 -8.30
CA ALA A 41 -5.15 -4.66 -7.03
C ALA A 41 -6.54 -4.00 -7.10
N ASP A 42 -7.52 -4.50 -6.35
CA ASP A 42 -8.85 -3.88 -6.25
C ASP A 42 -8.82 -2.60 -5.40
N ALA A 43 -7.92 -2.58 -4.40
CA ALA A 43 -7.73 -1.45 -3.52
C ALA A 43 -6.30 -1.39 -2.99
N LEU A 44 -5.78 -0.16 -2.84
CA LEU A 44 -4.51 0.11 -2.19
C LEU A 44 -4.66 1.21 -1.15
N TRP A 45 -4.03 1.03 0.00
CA TRP A 45 -4.01 2.00 1.08
C TRP A 45 -2.66 2.68 1.14
N VAL A 46 -2.68 4.01 1.30
CA VAL A 46 -1.48 4.81 1.52
C VAL A 46 -1.19 4.87 3.02
N TYR A 47 0.06 4.63 3.42
CA TYR A 47 0.49 4.81 4.81
C TYR A 47 1.87 5.46 4.89
N HIS A 48 2.09 6.20 5.97
CA HIS A 48 3.39 6.75 6.31
C HIS A 48 4.20 5.71 7.10
N CYS A 49 5.43 5.44 6.66
CA CYS A 49 6.29 4.45 7.30
C CYS A 49 7.19 5.10 8.35
N ASN A 50 7.08 4.64 9.60
CA ASN A 50 7.87 5.11 10.73
C ASN A 50 9.35 4.66 10.69
N VAL A 51 9.76 3.87 9.70
CA VAL A 51 11.15 3.41 9.53
C VAL A 51 11.92 4.28 8.55
N CYS A 52 11.33 4.58 7.39
CA CYS A 52 11.99 5.37 6.34
C CYS A 52 11.45 6.80 6.22
N PHE A 53 10.42 7.16 6.99
CA PHE A 53 9.73 8.45 6.92
C PHE A 53 9.27 8.77 5.49
N GLY A 54 8.74 7.74 4.80
CA GLY A 54 8.28 7.81 3.43
C GLY A 54 6.88 7.23 3.29
N TRP A 55 6.26 7.50 2.14
CA TRP A 55 4.91 7.04 1.84
C TRP A 55 4.95 5.74 1.04
N HIS A 56 4.13 4.78 1.45
CA HIS A 56 4.07 3.46 0.83
C HIS A 56 2.63 3.02 0.59
N LEU A 57 2.49 2.03 -0.29
CA LEU A 57 1.22 1.37 -0.59
C LEU A 57 1.14 0.02 0.12
N THR A 58 -0.06 -0.34 0.57
CA THR A 58 -0.37 -1.66 1.14
C THR A 58 -1.71 -2.15 0.61
N LYS A 59 -1.90 -3.47 0.52
CA LYS A 59 -3.20 -4.11 0.20
C LYS A 59 -4.03 -4.40 1.46
N ARG A 60 -3.49 -4.15 2.64
CA ARG A 60 -4.18 -4.41 3.91
C ARG A 60 -4.79 -3.12 4.43
N ASN A 61 -6.11 -3.11 4.58
CA ASN A 61 -6.80 -2.10 5.37
C ASN A 61 -6.45 -2.32 6.86
N ARG A 62 -5.54 -1.52 7.40
CA ARG A 62 -5.22 -1.53 8.85
C ARG A 62 -5.80 -0.30 9.54
N GLY A 63 -6.91 0.25 9.04
CA GLY A 63 -7.45 1.53 9.51
C GLY A 63 -6.67 2.73 8.97
N PHE A 64 -6.01 2.58 7.81
CA PHE A 64 -5.31 3.69 7.17
C PHE A 64 -6.29 4.52 6.34
N GLU A 65 -6.22 5.84 6.48
CA GLU A 65 -7.25 6.80 6.07
C GLU A 65 -7.59 6.87 4.57
N PHE A 66 -6.72 6.38 3.68
CA PHE A 66 -6.89 6.60 2.24
C PHE A 66 -6.88 5.30 1.47
N ALA A 67 -8.07 4.78 1.19
CA ALA A 67 -8.28 3.73 0.22
C ALA A 67 -8.32 4.35 -1.19
N VAL A 68 -7.46 3.83 -2.06
CA VAL A 68 -7.49 4.11 -3.48
C VAL A 68 -8.30 3.00 -4.13
N HIS A 69 -9.49 3.34 -4.60
CA HIS A 69 -10.38 2.45 -5.34
C HIS A 69 -10.44 2.85 -6.81
N ASP A 70 -10.72 1.87 -7.67
CA ASP A 70 -11.10 2.17 -9.03
C ASP A 70 -12.50 2.81 -9.00
N PRO A 71 -12.69 4.05 -9.47
CA PRO A 71 -14.01 4.68 -9.47
C PRO A 71 -14.90 4.16 -10.60
N ASN A 72 -14.42 3.26 -11.47
CA ASN A 72 -15.21 2.71 -12.55
C ASN A 72 -15.99 1.46 -12.06
N PRO A 73 -17.32 1.55 -11.84
CA PRO A 73 -18.11 0.39 -11.45
C PRO A 73 -18.13 -0.71 -12.53
N PHE A 74 -17.64 -0.43 -13.75
CA PHE A 74 -17.56 -1.37 -14.86
C PHE A 74 -16.19 -2.05 -15.03
N ALA A 75 -15.19 -1.76 -14.19
CA ALA A 75 -13.85 -2.38 -14.29
C ALA A 75 -13.81 -3.88 -13.92
N THR A 76 -14.91 -4.45 -13.41
CA THR A 76 -15.00 -5.84 -12.92
C THR A 76 -15.27 -6.89 -14.01
N ILE A 77 -15.23 -6.55 -15.31
CA ILE A 77 -15.50 -7.53 -16.38
C ILE A 77 -14.30 -7.67 -17.31
N VAL A 78 -13.17 -8.19 -16.83
CA VAL A 78 -12.23 -8.94 -17.68
C VAL A 78 -11.41 -9.95 -16.86
N LYS A 79 -12.00 -11.11 -16.51
CA LYS A 79 -11.54 -12.46 -16.89
C LYS A 79 -12.31 -13.54 -16.15
#